data_AF-A0A485JLL6-F1
#
_entry.id   AF-A0A485JLL6-F1
#
_cell.length_a   1.000
_cell.length_b   1.000
_cell.length_c   1.000
_cell.angle_alpha   90.00
_cell.angle_beta   90.00
_cell.angle_gamma   90.00
#
_symmetry.space_group_name_H-M   'P 1'
#
loop_
_entity.id
_entity.type
_entity.pdbx_description
1 polymer ?
#
loop_
_entity_poly.entity_id
_entity_poly.type
_entity_poly.pdbx_seq_one_letter_code
_entity_poly.pdbx_strand_id
1 'polypeptide(L)'
;MCLFIDWEAQFSCTINYVQSLRELYTDVIEEFYWVALPLTTQNSLSQYQPEWQCWEPDVEWVRQPPQDAITDPDFFSFYQPGMTFEQFVREFAEWFSQKRPAAMMIGIRADESYNRFVAIASLNKQRFADDKPWTTAAPGGHSWYIYPIYDWKVADIWTWYANHQNLCNPLYNLMYQAGVPLRHMRICEPFGPEQRQGLWLYHVIEPDRWLLCAHESAG
;
A
#
# COMPACT_ATOMS: atom_id res chain seq x y z
N MET A 1 -0.12 15.96 -3.09
CA MET A 1 0.72 14.90 -3.67
C MET A 1 0.28 13.55 -3.15
N CYS A 2 0.48 12.49 -3.92
CA CYS A 2 0.11 11.12 -3.56
C CYS A 2 1.24 10.15 -3.92
N LEU A 3 1.49 9.16 -3.07
CA LEU A 3 2.42 8.06 -3.33
C LEU A 3 1.61 6.78 -3.48
N PHE A 4 1.83 6.08 -4.58
CA PHE A 4 1.29 4.75 -4.82
C PHE A 4 2.43 3.79 -5.10
N ILE A 5 2.58 2.77 -4.23
CA ILE A 5 3.53 1.67 -4.45
C ILE A 5 2.79 0.58 -5.21
N ASP A 6 3.26 0.34 -6.42
CA ASP A 6 2.77 -0.68 -7.31
C ASP A 6 3.57 -1.97 -7.09
N TRP A 7 2.90 -3.03 -6.65
CA TRP A 7 3.52 -4.33 -6.40
C TRP A 7 3.50 -5.28 -7.60
N GLU A 8 3.31 -4.84 -8.85
CA GLU A 8 3.26 -5.72 -10.03
C GLU A 8 2.06 -6.69 -10.05
N ALA A 9 2.02 -7.67 -9.15
CA ALA A 9 0.97 -8.67 -8.99
C ALA A 9 -0.30 -8.16 -8.26
N GLN A 10 -0.56 -6.85 -8.22
CA GLN A 10 -1.84 -6.31 -7.73
C GLN A 10 -2.99 -6.59 -8.70
N PHE A 11 -4.19 -6.83 -8.16
CA PHE A 11 -5.40 -7.04 -8.96
C PHE A 11 -5.67 -5.89 -9.92
N SER A 12 -6.03 -6.22 -11.17
CA SER A 12 -6.32 -5.28 -12.25
C SER A 12 -7.41 -4.28 -11.88
N CYS A 13 -8.45 -4.75 -11.17
CA CYS A 13 -9.52 -3.87 -10.67
C CYS A 13 -9.02 -2.82 -9.67
N THR A 14 -8.03 -3.15 -8.83
CA THR A 14 -7.39 -2.19 -7.93
C THR A 14 -6.56 -1.18 -8.72
N ILE A 15 -5.78 -1.64 -9.71
CA ILE A 15 -4.96 -0.76 -10.55
C ILE A 15 -5.83 0.24 -11.32
N ASN A 16 -6.89 -0.25 -11.97
CA ASN A 16 -7.83 0.61 -12.69
C ASN A 16 -8.54 1.60 -11.75
N TYR A 17 -8.84 1.17 -10.52
CA TYR A 17 -9.43 2.05 -9.52
C TYR A 17 -8.47 3.15 -9.07
N VAL A 18 -7.21 2.83 -8.80
CA VAL A 18 -6.18 3.83 -8.45
C VAL A 18 -5.98 4.83 -9.59
N GLN A 19 -5.96 4.37 -10.84
CA GLN A 19 -5.92 5.24 -12.02
C GLN A 19 -7.12 6.21 -12.04
N SER A 20 -8.33 5.71 -11.78
CA SER A 20 -9.53 6.57 -11.72
C SER A 20 -9.47 7.60 -10.59
N LEU A 21 -8.88 7.26 -9.44
CA LEU A 21 -8.68 8.21 -8.33
C LEU A 21 -7.66 9.29 -8.69
N ARG A 22 -6.58 8.91 -9.37
CA ARG A 22 -5.58 9.86 -9.85
C ARG A 22 -6.21 10.89 -10.80
N GLU A 23 -7.04 10.43 -11.73
CA GLU A 23 -7.77 11.31 -12.65
C GLU A 23 -8.79 12.18 -11.91
N LEU A 24 -9.56 11.60 -10.99
CA LEU A 24 -10.60 12.30 -10.23
C LEU A 24 -10.05 13.46 -9.37
N TYR A 25 -8.85 13.29 -8.80
CA TYR A 25 -8.25 14.25 -7.88
C TYR A 25 -7.09 15.05 -8.50
N THR A 26 -6.99 15.10 -9.83
CA THR A 26 -5.95 15.87 -10.54
C THR A 26 -5.99 17.38 -10.21
N ASP A 27 -7.15 17.91 -9.80
CA ASP A 27 -7.31 19.31 -9.40
C ASP A 27 -6.66 19.64 -8.05
N VAL A 28 -6.47 18.65 -7.17
CA VAL A 28 -5.91 18.82 -5.81
C VAL A 28 -4.60 18.06 -5.59
N ILE A 29 -4.26 17.10 -6.45
CA ILE A 29 -3.01 16.37 -6.42
C ILE A 29 -2.03 17.02 -7.40
N GLU A 30 -1.08 17.78 -6.87
CA GLU A 30 0.00 18.37 -7.66
C GLU A 30 0.89 17.32 -8.34
N GLU A 31 1.28 16.28 -7.61
CA GLU A 31 2.16 15.20 -8.10
C GLU A 31 1.65 13.84 -7.61
N PHE A 32 1.62 12.87 -8.51
CA PHE A 32 1.20 11.49 -8.23
C PHE A 32 2.36 10.55 -8.54
N TYR A 33 3.09 10.14 -7.51
CA TYR A 33 4.21 9.21 -7.62
C TYR A 33 3.69 7.78 -7.75
N TRP A 34 3.56 7.30 -8.98
CA TRP A 34 3.30 5.88 -9.26
C TRP A 34 4.64 5.14 -9.30
N VAL A 35 4.99 4.41 -8.25
CA VAL A 35 6.30 3.76 -8.13
C VAL A 35 6.18 2.29 -8.52
N ALA A 36 6.87 1.91 -9.59
CA ALA A 36 7.01 0.54 -10.07
C ALA A 36 8.50 0.16 -10.10
N LEU A 37 9.14 0.28 -8.94
CA LEU A 37 10.55 -0.05 -8.72
C LEU A 37 10.70 -1.40 -8.01
N PRO A 38 11.86 -2.08 -8.15
CA PRO A 38 12.15 -3.28 -7.42
C PRO A 38 12.11 -3.10 -5.89
N LEU A 39 11.08 -3.66 -5.24
CA LEU A 39 10.91 -3.61 -3.79
C LEU A 39 10.68 -5.00 -3.22
N THR A 40 11.30 -5.28 -2.08
CA THR A 40 11.27 -6.59 -1.44
C THR A 40 10.20 -6.64 -0.34
N THR A 41 9.43 -7.72 -0.32
CA THR A 41 8.51 -8.07 0.78
C THR A 41 8.68 -9.54 1.17
N GLN A 42 8.08 -9.92 2.30
CA GLN A 42 8.06 -11.30 2.77
C GLN A 42 7.16 -12.17 1.86
N ASN A 43 7.69 -13.31 1.44
CA ASN A 43 6.93 -14.36 0.78
C ASN A 43 6.52 -15.43 1.79
N SER A 44 5.23 -15.48 2.10
CA SER A 44 4.66 -16.47 3.04
C SER A 44 4.20 -17.77 2.39
N LEU A 45 4.52 -17.99 1.12
CA LEU A 45 4.04 -19.11 0.30
C LEU A 45 5.14 -20.13 -0.01
N SER A 46 6.40 -19.70 -0.03
CA SER A 46 7.56 -20.57 -0.19
C SER A 46 8.38 -20.62 1.11
N GLN A 47 8.81 -21.82 1.50
CA GLN A 47 9.83 -21.98 2.55
C GLN A 47 11.25 -21.88 1.98
N TYR A 48 11.39 -21.96 0.65
CA TYR A 48 12.67 -21.92 -0.05
C TYR A 48 13.04 -20.50 -0.46
N GLN A 49 12.05 -19.70 -0.85
CA GLN A 49 12.16 -18.27 -1.11
C GLN A 49 11.30 -17.50 -0.11
N PRO A 50 11.87 -17.08 1.04
CA PRO A 50 11.13 -16.39 2.10
C PRO A 50 10.82 -14.92 1.77
N GLU A 51 11.36 -14.41 0.67
CA GLU A 51 11.19 -13.05 0.19
C GLU A 51 10.76 -13.08 -1.27
N TRP A 52 10.04 -12.06 -1.70
CA TRP A 52 9.66 -11.83 -3.08
C TRP A 52 9.90 -10.36 -3.42
N GLN A 53 10.36 -10.10 -4.63
CA GLN A 53 10.64 -8.76 -5.14
C GLN A 53 9.72 -8.47 -6.32
N CYS A 54 8.90 -7.42 -6.21
CA CYS A 54 8.15 -6.94 -7.37
C CYS A 54 9.09 -6.26 -8.36
N TRP A 55 8.72 -6.22 -9.65
CA TRP A 55 9.45 -5.51 -10.70
C TRP A 55 10.93 -5.92 -10.83
N GLU A 56 11.29 -7.15 -10.46
CA GLU A 56 12.67 -7.62 -10.50
C GLU A 56 13.21 -7.58 -11.95
N PRO A 57 14.40 -6.98 -12.19
CA PRO A 57 14.99 -6.96 -13.53
C PRO A 57 15.26 -8.38 -14.06
N ASP A 58 15.21 -8.54 -15.38
CA ASP A 58 15.49 -9.81 -16.07
C ASP A 58 14.53 -10.98 -15.74
N VAL A 59 13.39 -10.69 -15.09
CA VAL A 59 12.28 -11.63 -14.83
C VAL A 59 11.06 -11.29 -15.70
N GLU A 60 10.25 -12.30 -16.03
CA GLU A 60 8.98 -12.09 -16.73
C GLU A 60 7.91 -11.57 -15.76
N TRP A 61 7.59 -10.28 -15.86
CA TRP A 61 6.59 -9.65 -14.99
C TRP A 61 5.15 -10.09 -15.28
N VAL A 62 4.33 -10.17 -14.23
CA VAL A 62 2.89 -10.47 -14.25
C VAL A 62 2.11 -9.47 -15.11
N ARG A 63 2.58 -8.23 -15.20
CA ARG A 63 2.05 -7.20 -16.09
C ARG A 63 3.08 -6.11 -16.33
N GLN A 64 2.77 -5.22 -17.27
CA GLN A 64 3.56 -4.00 -17.48
C GLN A 64 3.10 -2.87 -16.53
N PRO A 65 4.01 -1.98 -16.11
CA PRO A 65 3.63 -0.78 -15.39
C PRO A 65 2.98 0.24 -16.35
N PRO A 66 2.20 1.20 -15.85
CA PRO A 66 1.75 2.34 -16.66
C PRO A 66 2.93 3.10 -17.27
N GLN A 67 2.72 3.75 -18.42
CA GLN A 67 3.80 4.43 -19.17
C GLN A 67 4.50 5.54 -18.37
N ASP A 68 3.76 6.19 -17.47
CA ASP A 68 4.24 7.30 -16.64
C ASP A 68 4.57 6.88 -15.21
N ALA A 69 4.65 5.56 -14.95
CA ALA A 69 5.17 5.05 -13.71
C ALA A 69 6.69 5.30 -13.61
N ILE A 70 7.15 5.50 -12.39
CA ILE A 70 8.57 5.62 -12.05
C ILE A 70 9.13 4.19 -12.02
N THR A 71 9.84 3.84 -13.09
CA THR A 71 10.54 2.56 -13.26
C THR A 71 12.06 2.73 -13.30
N ASP A 72 12.56 3.98 -13.33
CA ASP A 72 13.98 4.29 -13.33
C ASP A 72 14.54 4.28 -11.89
N PRO A 73 15.48 3.36 -11.56
CA PRO A 73 16.14 3.32 -10.26
C PRO A 73 16.81 4.63 -9.84
N ASP A 74 17.24 5.45 -10.81
CA ASP A 74 17.95 6.70 -10.54
C ASP A 74 17.03 7.89 -10.24
N PHE A 75 15.70 7.71 -10.37
CA PHE A 75 14.72 8.78 -10.13
C PHE A 75 14.79 9.33 -8.69
N PHE A 76 14.90 8.43 -7.71
CA PHE A 76 15.00 8.79 -6.30
C PHE A 76 16.45 8.63 -5.83
N SER A 77 17.06 9.73 -5.39
CA SER A 77 18.46 9.71 -4.91
C SER A 77 18.71 8.82 -3.69
N PHE A 78 17.65 8.42 -2.98
CA PHE A 78 17.72 7.54 -1.81
C PHE A 78 17.48 6.07 -2.15
N TYR A 79 16.94 5.76 -3.32
CA TYR A 79 16.54 4.42 -3.67
C TYR A 79 17.75 3.49 -3.70
N GLN A 80 17.55 2.27 -3.19
CA GLN A 80 18.53 1.20 -3.21
C GLN A 80 17.81 -0.06 -3.73
N PRO A 81 18.41 -0.79 -4.69
CA PRO A 81 17.81 -2.01 -5.22
C PRO A 81 17.41 -2.99 -4.11
N GLY A 82 16.15 -3.44 -4.17
CA GLY A 82 15.62 -4.44 -3.23
C GLY A 82 15.38 -3.95 -1.81
N MET A 83 15.36 -2.64 -1.58
CA MET A 83 14.94 -2.09 -0.29
C MET A 83 13.50 -2.52 0.05
N THR A 84 13.18 -2.64 1.34
CA THR A 84 11.82 -3.00 1.75
C THR A 84 10.86 -1.84 1.57
N PHE A 85 9.56 -2.13 1.50
CA PHE A 85 8.51 -1.12 1.48
C PHE A 85 8.60 -0.14 2.67
N GLU A 86 8.82 -0.64 3.89
CA GLU A 86 8.92 0.21 5.07
C GLU A 86 10.13 1.15 5.00
N GLN A 87 11.24 0.66 4.46
CA GLN A 87 12.41 1.50 4.22
C GLN A 87 12.08 2.55 3.15
N PHE A 88 11.45 2.16 2.04
CA PHE A 88 11.11 3.06 0.94
C PHE A 88 10.23 4.20 1.42
N VAL A 89 9.14 3.91 2.15
CA VAL A 89 8.21 4.95 2.65
C VAL A 89 8.91 5.90 3.63
N ARG A 90 9.82 5.38 4.47
CA ARG A 90 10.60 6.21 5.39
C ARG A 90 11.54 7.16 4.65
N GLU A 91 12.35 6.64 3.74
CA GLU A 91 13.29 7.46 2.97
C GLU A 91 12.56 8.43 2.03
N PHE A 92 11.42 8.02 1.46
CA PHE A 92 10.54 8.89 0.68
C PHE A 92 10.06 10.08 1.50
N ALA A 93 9.64 9.87 2.76
CA ALA A 93 9.20 10.96 3.63
C ALA A 93 10.32 11.97 3.89
N GLU A 94 11.57 11.50 4.06
CA GLU A 94 12.73 12.38 4.25
C GLU A 94 13.10 13.14 2.98
N TRP A 95 13.23 12.43 1.86
CA TRP A 95 13.50 13.00 0.55
C TRP A 95 12.45 14.04 0.15
N PHE A 96 11.18 13.69 0.33
CA PHE A 96 10.06 14.57 0.03
C PHE A 96 10.06 15.83 0.90
N SER A 97 10.35 15.69 2.20
CA SER A 97 10.36 16.83 3.12
C SER A 97 11.37 17.90 2.73
N GLN A 98 12.49 17.53 2.07
CA GLN A 98 13.61 18.42 1.79
C GLN A 98 14.07 19.22 3.02
N LYS A 99 14.02 18.60 4.21
CA LYS A 99 14.31 19.24 5.52
C LYS A 99 13.38 20.40 5.86
N ARG A 100 12.17 20.42 5.29
CA ARG A 100 11.08 21.33 5.63
C ARG A 100 9.95 20.55 6.31
N PRO A 101 9.16 21.20 7.18
CA PRO A 101 7.99 20.57 7.77
C PRO A 101 7.07 19.94 6.72
N ALA A 102 6.88 18.63 6.81
CA ALA A 102 6.02 17.86 5.91
C ALA A 102 5.09 16.90 6.65
N ALA A 103 3.92 16.63 6.08
CA ALA A 103 2.91 15.75 6.65
C ALA A 103 2.68 14.54 5.74
N MET A 104 2.86 13.34 6.29
CA MET A 104 2.62 12.07 5.62
C MET A 104 1.31 11.48 6.15
N MET A 105 0.24 11.59 5.38
CA MET A 105 -1.08 11.06 5.76
C MET A 105 -1.17 9.58 5.44
N ILE A 106 -1.53 8.78 6.46
CA ILE A 106 -1.65 7.33 6.33
C ILE A 106 -2.98 6.87 6.94
N GLY A 107 -3.76 6.13 6.15
CA GLY A 107 -5.06 5.59 6.55
C GLY A 107 -5.00 4.35 7.45
N ILE A 108 -4.11 4.31 8.46
CA ILE A 108 -4.13 3.21 9.45
C ILE A 108 -5.24 3.45 10.47
N ARG A 109 -5.79 2.36 11.02
CA ARG A 109 -6.77 2.41 12.11
C ARG A 109 -6.24 1.64 13.33
N ALA A 110 -6.47 2.19 14.52
CA ALA A 110 -6.04 1.57 15.77
C ALA A 110 -6.69 0.20 16.00
N ASP A 111 -7.92 0.01 15.51
CA ASP A 111 -8.71 -1.22 15.59
C ASP A 111 -8.17 -2.38 14.72
N GLU A 112 -7.16 -2.13 13.88
CA GLU A 112 -6.61 -3.16 13.00
C GLU A 112 -5.57 -4.06 13.67
N SER A 113 -4.82 -3.55 14.65
CA SER A 113 -3.87 -4.36 15.42
C SER A 113 -3.46 -3.68 16.72
N TYR A 114 -3.00 -4.48 17.69
CA TYR A 114 -2.42 -3.97 18.93
C TYR A 114 -1.22 -3.03 18.66
N ASN A 115 -0.37 -3.37 17.69
CA ASN A 115 0.78 -2.52 17.33
C ASN A 115 0.34 -1.16 16.79
N ARG A 116 -0.74 -1.11 15.97
CA ARG A 116 -1.31 0.15 15.48
C ARG A 116 -1.94 0.96 16.62
N PHE A 117 -2.66 0.31 17.52
CA PHE A 117 -3.16 0.96 18.73
C PHE A 117 -2.03 1.59 19.55
N VAL A 118 -0.95 0.84 19.84
CA VAL A 118 0.21 1.34 20.59
C VAL A 118 0.89 2.50 19.86
N ALA A 119 1.05 2.42 18.53
CA ALA A 119 1.63 3.52 17.73
C ALA A 119 0.82 4.83 17.87
N ILE A 120 -0.50 4.74 18.02
CA ILE A 120 -1.36 5.91 18.26
C ILE A 120 -1.31 6.33 19.73
N ALA A 121 -1.54 5.40 20.66
CA ALA A 121 -1.75 5.69 22.08
C ALA A 121 -0.47 5.98 22.87
N SER A 122 0.72 5.66 22.31
CA SER A 122 1.99 5.88 22.99
C SER A 122 2.16 7.33 23.46
N LEU A 123 2.52 7.48 24.73
CA LEU A 123 2.91 8.76 25.33
C LEU A 123 4.39 9.08 25.10
N ASN A 124 5.20 8.08 24.73
CA ASN A 124 6.65 8.20 24.56
C ASN A 124 7.06 8.63 23.14
N LYS A 125 6.09 8.93 22.25
CA LYS A 125 6.36 9.40 20.90
C LYS A 125 6.38 10.92 20.83
N GLN A 126 7.23 11.45 19.96
CA GLN A 126 7.18 12.87 19.63
C GLN A 126 5.99 13.13 18.70
N ARG A 127 5.09 14.00 19.15
CA ARG A 127 3.89 14.42 18.41
C ARG A 127 4.14 15.76 17.72
N PHE A 128 3.29 16.12 16.78
CA PHE A 128 3.30 17.48 16.22
C PHE A 128 2.85 18.52 17.25
N ALA A 129 1.83 18.18 18.05
CA ALA A 129 1.34 19.00 19.15
C ALA A 129 0.68 18.12 20.22
N ASP A 130 0.58 18.64 21.45
CA ASP A 130 0.01 17.90 22.60
C ASP A 130 -1.44 17.46 22.38
N ASP A 131 -2.22 18.30 21.68
CA ASP A 131 -3.62 18.07 21.32
C ASP A 131 -3.82 17.17 20.09
N LYS A 132 -2.72 16.64 19.51
CA LYS A 132 -2.74 15.82 18.28
C LYS A 132 -2.09 14.45 18.51
N PRO A 133 -2.72 13.57 19.31
CA PRO A 133 -2.18 12.25 19.65
C PRO A 133 -2.05 11.30 18.45
N TRP A 134 -2.77 11.56 17.36
CA TRP A 134 -2.72 10.82 16.10
C TRP A 134 -1.56 11.22 15.18
N THR A 135 -0.59 11.98 15.70
CA THR A 135 0.64 12.32 14.96
C THR A 135 1.86 11.65 15.57
N THR A 136 2.85 11.37 14.73
CA THR A 136 4.15 10.81 15.15
C THR A 136 5.24 11.46 14.30
N ALA A 137 6.26 12.05 14.92
CA ALA A 137 7.41 12.58 14.21
C ALA A 137 8.18 11.43 13.54
N ALA A 138 8.59 11.64 12.29
CA ALA A 138 9.49 10.74 11.60
C ALA A 138 10.91 10.86 12.18
N PRO A 139 11.76 9.82 12.07
CA PRO A 139 13.12 9.82 12.62
C PRO A 139 13.97 11.03 12.18
N GLY A 140 13.85 11.47 10.93
CA GLY A 140 14.56 12.63 10.41
C GLY A 140 14.14 13.99 10.98
N GLY A 141 13.07 14.06 11.79
CA GLY A 141 12.68 15.26 12.55
C GLY A 141 12.02 16.40 11.76
N HIS A 142 11.86 16.25 10.44
CA HIS A 142 11.26 17.27 9.57
C HIS A 142 9.88 16.86 9.03
N SER A 143 9.46 15.62 9.24
CA SER A 143 8.17 15.13 8.78
C SER A 143 7.39 14.46 9.90
N TRP A 144 6.07 14.42 9.76
CA TRP A 144 5.16 13.79 10.71
C TRP A 144 4.24 12.83 9.98
N TYR A 145 4.13 11.61 10.49
CA TYR A 145 3.05 10.71 10.13
C TYR A 145 1.76 11.18 10.79
N ILE A 146 0.71 11.26 10.00
CA ILE A 146 -0.63 11.72 10.36
C ILE A 146 -1.62 10.59 10.09
N TYR A 147 -2.41 10.23 11.10
CA TYR A 147 -3.36 9.14 11.01
C TYR A 147 -4.80 9.67 11.16
N PRO A 148 -5.43 10.18 10.08
CA PRO A 148 -6.68 10.96 10.19
C PRO A 148 -7.91 10.11 10.55
N ILE A 149 -7.88 8.81 10.29
CA ILE A 149 -8.98 7.88 10.54
C ILE A 149 -8.63 6.87 11.65
N TYR A 150 -7.69 7.21 12.52
CA TYR A 150 -7.13 6.28 13.51
C TYR A 150 -8.18 5.64 14.44
N ASP A 151 -9.27 6.34 14.71
CA ASP A 151 -10.36 5.94 15.59
C ASP A 151 -11.54 5.30 14.85
N TRP A 152 -11.50 5.24 13.51
CA TRP A 152 -12.53 4.61 12.71
C TRP A 152 -12.49 3.08 12.86
N LYS A 153 -13.67 2.49 13.00
CA LYS A 153 -13.88 1.05 13.03
C LYS A 153 -14.20 0.53 11.63
N VAL A 154 -14.18 -0.79 11.49
CA VAL A 154 -14.57 -1.46 10.24
C VAL A 154 -15.97 -1.02 9.80
N ALA A 155 -16.92 -0.93 10.73
CA ALA A 155 -18.28 -0.50 10.44
C ALA A 155 -18.37 0.94 9.92
N ASP A 156 -17.54 1.85 10.41
CA ASP A 156 -17.54 3.26 9.98
C ASP A 156 -17.09 3.38 8.52
N ILE A 157 -16.02 2.65 8.14
CA ILE A 157 -15.51 2.58 6.77
C ILE A 157 -16.59 2.07 5.81
N TRP A 158 -17.23 0.94 6.13
CA TRP A 158 -18.25 0.35 5.25
C TRP A 158 -19.52 1.19 5.19
N THR A 159 -19.91 1.85 6.29
CA THR A 159 -21.04 2.79 6.28
C THR A 159 -20.75 4.00 5.41
N TRP A 160 -19.51 4.51 5.43
CA TRP A 160 -19.10 5.59 4.55
C TRP A 160 -19.16 5.18 3.07
N TYR A 161 -18.61 4.02 2.72
CA TYR A 161 -18.66 3.49 1.34
C TYR A 161 -20.08 3.15 0.87
N ALA A 162 -20.98 2.72 1.77
CA ALA A 162 -22.38 2.49 1.42
C ALA A 162 -23.05 3.77 0.87
N ASN A 163 -22.60 4.95 1.31
CA ASN A 163 -23.07 6.26 0.85
C ASN A 163 -22.22 6.85 -0.30
N HIS A 164 -21.05 6.27 -0.60
CA HIS A 164 -20.07 6.77 -1.59
C HIS A 164 -19.54 5.64 -2.47
N GLN A 165 -20.46 4.83 -3.04
CA GLN A 165 -20.11 3.58 -3.69
C GLN A 165 -19.14 3.74 -4.87
N ASN A 166 -19.18 4.89 -5.56
CA ASN A 166 -18.27 5.23 -6.66
C ASN A 166 -16.82 5.44 -6.20
N LEU A 167 -16.59 5.64 -4.90
CA LEU A 167 -15.27 5.79 -4.29
C LEU A 167 -14.82 4.51 -3.58
N CYS A 168 -15.45 3.36 -3.83
CA CYS A 168 -15.03 2.09 -3.26
C CYS A 168 -14.30 1.27 -4.34
N ASN A 169 -13.17 0.67 -3.98
CA ASN A 169 -12.45 -0.22 -4.89
C ASN A 169 -13.36 -1.39 -5.30
N PRO A 170 -13.63 -1.60 -6.61
CA PRO A 170 -14.53 -2.64 -7.08
C PRO A 170 -14.16 -4.06 -6.64
N LEU A 171 -12.88 -4.31 -6.32
CA LEU A 171 -12.43 -5.60 -5.77
C LEU A 171 -13.20 -6.01 -4.52
N TYR A 172 -13.60 -5.06 -3.68
CA TYR A 172 -14.37 -5.34 -2.48
C TYR A 172 -15.75 -5.93 -2.78
N ASN A 173 -16.38 -5.50 -3.87
CA ASN A 173 -17.65 -6.08 -4.31
C ASN A 173 -17.46 -7.52 -4.80
N LEU A 174 -16.36 -7.80 -5.51
CA LEU A 174 -16.02 -9.15 -5.95
C LEU A 174 -15.74 -10.07 -4.75
N MET A 175 -14.97 -9.58 -3.77
CA MET A 175 -14.72 -10.30 -2.51
C MET A 175 -16.03 -10.60 -1.77
N TYR A 176 -16.95 -9.63 -1.71
CA TYR A 176 -18.26 -9.81 -1.09
C TYR A 176 -19.10 -10.87 -1.82
N GLN A 177 -19.18 -10.80 -3.15
CA GLN A 177 -19.88 -11.78 -3.98
C GLN A 177 -19.30 -13.19 -3.84
N ALA A 178 -17.98 -13.29 -3.65
CA ALA A 178 -17.28 -14.55 -3.42
C ALA A 178 -17.40 -15.05 -1.95
N GLY A 179 -18.13 -14.34 -1.08
CA GLY A 179 -18.41 -14.76 0.29
C GLY A 179 -17.28 -14.49 1.29
N VAL A 180 -16.30 -13.64 0.94
CA VAL A 180 -15.23 -13.25 1.86
C VAL A 180 -15.85 -12.46 3.03
N PRO A 181 -15.62 -12.83 4.31
CA PRO A 181 -16.08 -12.03 5.43
C PRO A 181 -15.45 -10.63 5.41
N LEU A 182 -16.20 -9.57 5.75
CA LEU A 182 -15.73 -8.17 5.73
C LEU A 182 -14.38 -7.96 6.43
N ARG A 183 -14.15 -8.63 7.56
CA ARG A 183 -12.89 -8.55 8.33
C ARG A 183 -11.67 -9.13 7.61
N HIS A 184 -11.87 -9.97 6.60
CA HIS A 184 -10.83 -10.59 5.78
C HIS A 184 -10.70 -9.93 4.40
N MET A 185 -11.54 -8.94 4.09
CA MET A 185 -11.41 -8.17 2.85
C MET A 185 -10.27 -7.17 2.98
N ARG A 186 -9.07 -7.61 2.61
CA ARG A 186 -7.86 -6.78 2.64
C ARG A 186 -7.16 -6.83 1.29
N ILE A 187 -6.64 -5.69 0.89
CA ILE A 187 -5.73 -5.54 -0.23
C ILE A 187 -4.38 -5.19 0.40
N CYS A 188 -3.38 -6.03 0.18
CA CYS A 188 -2.05 -5.87 0.75
C CYS A 188 -0.99 -6.25 -0.29
N GLU A 189 0.27 -6.23 0.14
CA GLU A 189 1.41 -6.73 -0.60
C GLU A 189 1.13 -8.17 -1.07
N PRO A 190 1.36 -8.49 -2.35
CA PRO A 190 1.22 -9.84 -2.87
C PRO A 190 2.09 -10.82 -2.07
N PHE A 191 1.57 -12.02 -1.82
CA PHE A 191 2.29 -13.13 -1.17
C PHE A 191 2.69 -12.93 0.30
N GLY A 192 2.43 -11.76 0.89
CA GLY A 192 2.62 -11.51 2.31
C GLY A 192 1.71 -12.36 3.22
N PRO A 193 2.00 -12.42 4.54
CA PRO A 193 1.29 -13.28 5.49
C PRO A 193 -0.23 -13.05 5.49
N GLU A 194 -0.63 -11.80 5.29
CA GLU A 194 -2.02 -11.37 5.31
C GLU A 194 -2.76 -11.70 4.00
N GLN A 195 -2.06 -11.65 2.86
CA GLN A 195 -2.64 -11.94 1.54
C GLN A 195 -2.78 -13.44 1.29
N ARG A 196 -2.06 -14.30 2.03
CA ARG A 196 -2.16 -15.77 1.94
C ARG A 196 -3.59 -16.29 2.03
N GLN A 197 -4.46 -15.63 2.81
CA GLN A 197 -5.86 -16.03 2.96
C GLN A 197 -6.73 -15.70 1.72
N GLY A 198 -6.28 -14.78 0.88
CA GLY A 198 -7.01 -14.29 -0.31
C GLY A 198 -6.45 -14.77 -1.65
N LEU A 199 -5.42 -15.62 -1.68
CA LEU A 199 -4.76 -16.02 -2.94
C LEU A 199 -5.69 -16.75 -3.92
N TRP A 200 -6.66 -17.50 -3.41
CA TRP A 200 -7.66 -18.16 -4.25
C TRP A 200 -8.48 -17.15 -5.07
N LEU A 201 -8.56 -15.88 -4.65
CA LEU A 201 -9.21 -14.82 -5.42
C LEU A 201 -8.45 -14.52 -6.71
N TYR A 202 -7.12 -14.70 -6.77
CA TYR A 202 -6.38 -14.56 -8.03
C TYR A 202 -6.82 -15.60 -9.06
N HIS A 203 -7.05 -16.84 -8.63
CA HIS A 203 -7.54 -17.89 -9.52
C HIS A 203 -8.92 -17.57 -10.11
N VAL A 204 -9.77 -16.87 -9.34
CA VAL A 204 -11.16 -16.55 -9.75
C VAL A 204 -11.24 -15.22 -10.51
N ILE A 205 -10.48 -14.20 -10.09
CA ILE A 205 -10.60 -12.82 -10.57
C ILE A 205 -9.57 -12.49 -11.66
N GLU A 206 -8.40 -13.15 -11.66
CA GLU A 206 -7.30 -12.92 -12.60
C GLU A 206 -6.87 -14.24 -13.30
N PRO A 207 -7.78 -14.95 -13.97
CA PRO A 207 -7.48 -16.28 -14.54
C PRO A 207 -6.32 -16.27 -15.53
N ASP A 208 -6.16 -15.18 -16.29
CA ASP A 208 -5.10 -15.03 -17.29
C ASP A 208 -3.70 -14.78 -16.66
N ARG A 209 -3.66 -14.27 -15.43
CA ARG A 209 -2.41 -13.93 -14.71
C ARG A 209 -2.09 -14.91 -13.58
N TRP A 210 -3.03 -15.79 -13.22
CA TRP A 210 -2.87 -16.78 -12.17
C TRP A 210 -1.62 -17.64 -12.34
N LEU A 211 -1.32 -18.10 -13.56
CA LEU A 211 -0.16 -18.95 -13.81
C LEU A 211 1.15 -18.24 -13.46
N LEU A 212 1.30 -16.98 -13.89
CA LEU A 212 2.49 -16.17 -13.59
C LEU A 212 2.58 -15.88 -12.09
N CYS A 213 1.49 -15.44 -11.44
CA CYS A 213 1.48 -15.25 -9.98
C CYS A 213 1.81 -16.55 -9.21
N ALA A 214 1.34 -17.70 -9.70
CA ALA A 214 1.61 -18.99 -9.08
C ALA A 214 3.09 -19.38 -9.23
N HIS A 215 3.70 -19.13 -10.39
CA HIS A 215 5.13 -19.31 -10.62
C HIS A 215 5.97 -18.43 -9.68
N GLU A 216 5.66 -17.14 -9.59
CA GLU A 216 6.33 -16.18 -8.70
C GLU A 216 6.21 -16.57 -7.22
N SER A 217 5.04 -17.08 -6.80
CA SER A 217 4.83 -17.47 -5.40
C SER A 217 5.52 -18.78 -4.98
N ALA A 218 5.79 -19.67 -5.93
CA ALA A 218 6.26 -21.03 -5.70
C ALA A 218 7.73 -21.26 -6.08
N GLY A 219 8.35 -20.26 -6.73
CA GLY A 219 9.78 -20.21 -7.02
C GLY A 219 10.65 -20.48 -5.81
#